data_AF-A0A016VK96-F1
#
_entry.id   AF-A0A016VK96-F1
#
_cell.length_a   1.000
_cell.length_b   1.000
_cell.length_c   1.000
_cell.angle_alpha   90.00
_cell.angle_beta   90.00
_cell.angle_gamma   90.00
#
_symmetry.space_group_name_H-M   'P 1'
#
loop_
_entity.id
_entity.type
_entity.pdbx_description
1 polymer ?
#
loop_
_entity_poly.entity_id
_entity_poly.type
_entity_poly.pdbx_seq_one_letter_code
_entity_poly.pdbx_strand_id
1 'polypeptide(L)'
;MKSLILFAICLKTLALDLNCPCKPRSITQKDFCDVNFVTHAVVKTVNQLNDRFLNYTVEHKRIYKVSSLLQLLPKSNPSNNNNLPTTIIALGEGNPCGVKLELKKHYLLGGTTIHK
;
A
#
# COMPACT_ATOMS: atom_id res chain seq x y z
N MET A 1 53.71 -23.16 -21.59
CA MET A 1 52.99 -24.15 -20.76
C MET A 1 52.00 -23.40 -19.88
N LYS A 2 50.71 -23.75 -20.05
CA LYS A 2 49.50 -23.52 -19.25
C LYS A 2 49.47 -22.34 -18.25
N SER A 3 48.71 -21.30 -18.65
CA SER A 3 48.08 -20.28 -17.81
C SER A 3 46.99 -20.89 -16.94
N LEU A 4 46.88 -20.45 -15.68
CA LEU A 4 45.70 -20.67 -14.83
C LEU A 4 45.42 -19.40 -14.02
N ILE A 5 44.63 -18.51 -14.63
CA ILE A 5 43.97 -17.40 -13.94
C ILE A 5 42.69 -17.97 -13.30
N LEU A 6 42.64 -18.02 -11.96
CA LEU A 6 41.39 -18.31 -11.24
C LEU A 6 40.43 -17.13 -11.38
N PHE A 7 39.51 -17.22 -12.34
CA PHE A 7 38.29 -16.41 -12.33
C PHE A 7 37.34 -17.02 -11.30
N ALA A 8 37.31 -16.45 -10.09
CA ALA A 8 36.29 -16.77 -9.10
C ALA A 8 34.92 -16.36 -9.68
N ILE A 9 34.12 -17.38 -9.92
CA ILE A 9 32.81 -17.32 -10.56
C ILE A 9 31.93 -16.35 -9.77
N CYS A 10 31.46 -15.33 -10.48
CA CYS A 10 30.43 -14.41 -10.02
C CYS A 10 29.19 -15.22 -9.64
N LEU A 11 28.97 -15.48 -8.35
CA LEU A 11 27.70 -15.99 -7.86
C LEU A 11 26.65 -14.91 -8.12
N LYS A 12 25.98 -15.01 -9.27
CA LYS A 12 24.66 -14.40 -9.44
C LYS A 12 23.74 -15.15 -8.47
N THR A 13 23.63 -14.66 -7.25
CA THR A 13 22.49 -14.96 -6.42
C THR A 13 21.29 -14.39 -7.15
N LEU A 14 20.63 -15.22 -7.96
CA LEU A 14 19.25 -15.01 -8.37
C LEU A 14 18.46 -14.94 -7.07
N ALA A 15 18.26 -13.72 -6.57
CA ALA A 15 17.21 -13.48 -5.60
C ALA A 15 15.92 -13.88 -6.31
N LEU A 16 15.27 -14.92 -5.81
CA LEU A 16 13.94 -15.28 -6.26
C LEU A 16 13.06 -14.04 -6.07
N ASP A 17 12.61 -13.43 -7.18
CA ASP A 17 11.52 -12.47 -7.20
C ASP A 17 10.26 -13.18 -6.70
N LEU A 18 10.11 -13.29 -5.38
CA LEU A 18 8.87 -13.77 -4.78
C LEU A 18 7.77 -12.74 -5.07
N ASN A 19 7.01 -13.03 -6.14
CA ASN A 19 5.56 -12.90 -6.25
C ASN A 19 4.91 -11.52 -6.04
N CYS A 20 5.44 -10.46 -6.66
CA CYS A 20 4.60 -9.29 -6.97
C CYS A 20 5.01 -8.57 -8.26
N PRO A 21 4.59 -9.07 -9.44
CA PRO A 21 4.87 -8.38 -10.70
C PRO A 21 3.99 -7.13 -10.81
N CYS A 22 4.35 -6.07 -10.09
CA CYS A 22 3.77 -4.76 -10.26
C CYS A 22 4.31 -4.17 -11.57
N LYS A 23 3.61 -4.41 -12.68
CA LYS A 23 3.90 -3.67 -13.92
C LYS A 23 3.28 -2.27 -13.82
N PRO A 24 4.03 -1.21 -14.17
CA PRO A 24 3.44 0.12 -14.34
C PRO A 24 2.25 0.01 -15.30
N ARG A 25 1.06 0.35 -14.82
CA ARG A 25 -0.15 0.36 -15.64
C ARG A 25 -1.07 1.48 -15.21
N SER A 26 -1.85 1.98 -16.14
CA SER A 26 -2.91 2.94 -15.86
C SER A 26 -3.99 2.31 -14.98
N ILE A 27 -4.54 3.12 -14.07
CA ILE A 27 -5.71 2.74 -13.27
C ILE A 27 -6.92 2.72 -14.21
N THR A 28 -7.59 1.58 -14.28
CA THR A 28 -8.79 1.37 -15.11
C THR A 28 -10.06 1.54 -14.27
N GLN A 29 -11.21 1.66 -14.94
CA GLN A 29 -12.51 1.64 -14.26
C GLN A 29 -12.71 0.34 -13.46
N LYS A 30 -12.21 -0.80 -13.96
CA LYS A 30 -12.27 -2.07 -13.25
C LYS A 30 -11.53 -2.03 -11.92
N ASP A 31 -10.34 -1.43 -11.88
CA ASP A 31 -9.57 -1.28 -10.63
C ASP A 31 -10.32 -0.45 -9.59
N PHE A 32 -10.98 0.62 -10.05
CA PHE A 32 -11.83 1.44 -9.19
C PHE A 32 -13.05 0.66 -8.68
N CYS A 33 -13.66 -0.17 -9.54
CA CYS A 33 -14.81 -1.01 -9.20
C CYS A 33 -14.48 -2.15 -8.24
N ASP A 34 -13.28 -2.74 -8.32
CA ASP A 34 -12.90 -3.93 -7.57
C ASP A 34 -12.48 -3.65 -6.11
N VAL A 35 -12.09 -2.42 -5.77
CA VAL A 35 -11.66 -2.06 -4.39
C VAL A 35 -12.81 -1.59 -3.48
N ASN A 36 -12.71 -1.76 -2.16
CA ASN A 36 -13.77 -1.37 -1.22
C ASN A 36 -13.85 0.13 -0.98
N PHE A 37 -12.73 0.85 -1.09
CA PHE A 37 -12.68 2.29 -0.97
C PHE A 37 -11.70 2.90 -1.96
N VAL A 38 -11.92 4.17 -2.29
CA VAL A 38 -10.98 5.00 -3.05
C VAL A 38 -10.97 6.40 -2.45
N THR A 39 -9.78 6.91 -2.09
CA THR A 39 -9.60 8.20 -1.45
C THR A 39 -8.32 8.89 -1.90
N HIS A 40 -8.39 10.22 -2.04
CA HIS A 40 -7.21 11.07 -2.05
C HIS A 40 -6.84 11.41 -0.61
N ALA A 41 -5.65 11.03 -0.17
CA ALA A 41 -5.20 11.22 1.20
C ALA A 41 -3.75 11.69 1.29
N VAL A 42 -3.40 12.30 2.42
CA VAL A 42 -2.04 12.76 2.75
C VAL A 42 -1.49 11.92 3.90
N VAL A 43 -0.28 11.40 3.74
CA VAL A 43 0.39 10.66 4.82
C VAL A 43 0.86 11.62 5.92
N LYS A 44 0.47 11.36 7.16
CA LYS A 44 0.85 12.17 8.33
C LYS A 44 1.93 11.53 9.16
N THR A 45 1.84 10.22 9.39
CA THR A 45 2.82 9.46 10.17
C THR A 45 3.03 8.09 9.56
N VAL A 46 4.21 7.51 9.81
CA VAL A 46 4.56 6.14 9.45
C VAL A 46 5.18 5.48 10.68
N ASN A 47 4.61 4.37 11.12
CA ASN A 47 5.09 3.60 12.26
C ASN A 47 5.34 2.15 11.83
N GLN A 48 6.42 1.54 12.30
CA GLN A 48 6.66 0.11 12.14
C GLN A 48 5.73 -0.67 13.08
N LEU A 49 4.93 -1.62 12.57
CA LEU A 49 4.15 -2.53 13.42
C LEU A 49 4.94 -3.77 13.81
N ASN A 50 5.71 -4.32 12.87
CA ASN A 50 6.64 -5.43 13.03
C ASN A 50 7.62 -5.43 11.84
N ASP A 51 8.47 -6.45 11.73
CA ASP A 51 9.50 -6.54 10.68
C ASP A 51 8.95 -6.46 9.25
N ARG A 52 7.65 -6.71 9.04
CA ARG A 52 7.03 -6.76 7.71
C ARG A 52 6.01 -5.66 7.46
N PHE A 53 5.29 -5.19 8.47
CA PHE A 53 4.14 -4.30 8.31
C PHE A 53 4.42 -2.88 8.80
N LEU A 54 3.95 -1.91 8.01
CA LEU A 54 3.93 -0.49 8.33
C LEU A 54 2.48 -0.04 8.57
N ASN A 55 2.32 0.83 9.57
CA ASN A 55 1.10 1.54 9.87
C ASN A 55 1.26 3.01 9.46
N TYR A 56 0.45 3.43 8.50
CA TYR A 56 0.38 4.80 8.02
C TYR A 56 -0.86 5.48 8.59
N THR A 57 -0.69 6.61 9.29
CA THR A 57 -1.82 7.50 9.55
C THR A 57 -1.96 8.47 8.39
N VAL A 58 -3.16 8.58 7.85
CA VAL A 58 -3.49 9.43 6.70
C VAL A 58 -4.62 10.41 7.03
N GLU A 59 -4.59 11.56 6.39
CA GLU A 59 -5.69 12.52 6.38
C GLU A 59 -6.40 12.45 5.03
N HIS A 60 -7.67 12.05 5.03
CA HIS A 60 -8.49 11.98 3.82
C HIS A 60 -8.86 13.40 3.37
N LYS A 61 -8.42 13.78 2.17
CA LYS A 61 -8.76 15.06 1.54
C LYS A 61 -10.03 14.95 0.72
N ARG A 62 -10.21 13.81 0.04
CA ARG A 62 -11.43 13.50 -0.71
C ARG A 62 -11.66 11.99 -0.71
N ILE A 63 -12.91 11.59 -0.60
CA ILE A 63 -13.33 10.20 -0.66
C ILE A 63 -14.19 10.04 -1.91
N TYR A 64 -13.78 9.16 -2.81
CA TYR A 64 -14.46 8.89 -4.10
C TYR A 64 -15.34 7.66 -4.05
N LYS A 65 -14.99 6.67 -3.22
CA LYS A 65 -15.75 5.43 -3.05
C LYS A 65 -15.61 4.91 -1.63
N VAL A 66 -16.71 4.45 -1.06
CA VAL A 66 -16.79 3.69 0.19
C VAL A 66 -17.89 2.64 0.01
N SER A 67 -17.55 1.36 0.14
CA SER A 67 -18.53 0.28 0.10
C SER A 67 -19.59 0.44 1.20
N SER A 68 -20.83 0.09 0.89
CA SER A 68 -22.01 0.26 1.77
C SER A 68 -21.89 -0.47 3.11
N LEU A 69 -21.04 -1.50 3.22
CA LEU A 69 -20.72 -2.17 4.49
C LEU A 69 -20.13 -1.22 5.56
N LEU A 70 -19.46 -0.14 5.13
CA LEU A 70 -18.87 0.87 6.03
C LEU A 70 -19.87 1.99 6.41
N GLN A 71 -20.99 2.10 5.69
CA GLN A 71 -22.01 3.12 5.95
C GLN A 71 -22.91 2.77 7.15
N LEU A 72 -22.77 1.55 7.71
CA LEU A 72 -23.55 1.05 8.85
C LEU A 72 -22.96 1.42 10.23
N LEU A 73 -21.83 2.13 10.29
CA LEU A 73 -21.27 2.62 11.56
C LEU A 73 -22.11 3.79 12.11
N PRO A 74 -22.38 3.85 13.43
CA PRO A 74 -23.23 4.88 14.02
C PRO A 74 -22.68 6.28 13.73
N LYS A 75 -23.57 7.11 13.17
CA LYS A 75 -23.29 8.45 12.67
C LYS A 75 -23.19 9.43 13.84
N SER A 76 -22.08 9.45 14.58
CA SER A 76 -21.85 10.51 15.56
C SER A 76 -21.32 11.77 14.86
N ASN A 77 -22.17 12.79 14.82
CA ASN A 77 -21.99 14.16 14.31
C ASN A 77 -22.03 14.41 12.78
N PRO A 78 -22.86 15.37 12.32
CA PRO A 78 -22.95 15.78 10.92
C PRO A 78 -21.93 16.88 10.63
N SER A 79 -20.69 16.50 10.37
CA SER A 79 -19.73 17.38 9.70
C SER A 79 -18.82 16.52 8.83
N ASN A 80 -19.10 16.45 7.53
CA ASN A 80 -18.26 15.84 6.48
C ASN A 80 -17.78 14.37 6.68
N ASN A 81 -18.40 13.61 7.59
CA ASN A 81 -17.98 12.27 8.03
C ASN A 81 -18.41 11.14 7.06
N ASN A 82 -17.54 10.81 6.09
CA ASN A 82 -17.48 9.45 5.57
C ASN A 82 -16.42 8.69 6.38
N ASN A 83 -16.85 7.69 7.17
CA ASN A 83 -16.08 6.96 8.20
C ASN A 83 -14.99 6.03 7.64
N LEU A 84 -14.08 6.52 6.79
CA LEU A 84 -12.94 5.75 6.38
C LEU A 84 -11.87 5.78 7.50
N PRO A 85 -11.29 4.63 7.90
CA PRO A 85 -10.22 4.61 8.88
C PRO A 85 -9.04 5.46 8.41
N THR A 86 -8.53 6.31 9.29
CA THR A 86 -7.32 7.09 9.06
C THR A 86 -6.05 6.25 9.12
N THR A 87 -6.15 4.97 9.44
CA THR A 87 -5.04 4.02 9.53
C THR A 87 -5.02 3.11 8.32
N ILE A 88 -3.91 3.10 7.58
CA ILE A 88 -3.63 2.17 6.50
C ILE A 88 -2.50 1.24 6.93
N ILE A 89 -2.72 -0.06 6.85
CA ILE A 89 -1.70 -1.08 7.12
C ILE A 89 -1.26 -1.66 5.79
N ALA A 90 0.04 -1.68 5.54
CA ALA A 90 0.60 -2.30 4.34
C ALA A 90 1.95 -2.96 4.64
N LEU A 91 2.36 -3.88 3.76
CA LEU A 91 3.71 -4.43 3.80
C LEU A 91 4.73 -3.34 3.49
N GLY A 92 5.83 -3.30 4.23
CA GLY A 92 6.92 -2.35 4.02
C GLY A 92 7.78 -2.70 2.81
N GLU A 93 8.48 -1.69 2.27
CA GLU A 93 9.49 -1.85 1.21
C GLU A 93 10.50 -2.96 1.59
N GLY A 94 10.81 -3.84 0.64
CA GLY A 94 11.64 -5.04 0.87
C GLY A 94 10.85 -6.33 1.09
N ASN A 95 9.53 -6.24 1.33
CA ASN A 95 8.63 -7.40 1.30
C ASN A 95 7.97 -7.54 -0.09
N PRO A 96 7.60 -8.76 -0.51
CA PRO A 96 6.73 -8.97 -1.68
C PRO A 96 5.47 -8.09 -1.63
N CYS A 97 5.18 -7.34 -2.69
CA CYS A 97 4.07 -6.37 -2.75
C CYS A 97 4.16 -5.21 -1.74
N GLY A 98 5.33 -5.00 -1.12
CA GLY A 98 5.56 -3.91 -0.19
C GLY A 98 5.41 -2.55 -0.85
N VAL A 99 4.87 -1.60 -0.09
CA VAL A 99 4.73 -0.20 -0.53
C VAL A 99 5.42 0.73 0.46
N LYS A 100 5.93 1.83 -0.08
CA LYS A 100 6.48 2.94 0.70
C LYS A 100 5.72 4.21 0.39
N LEU A 101 4.98 4.69 1.38
CA LEU A 101 4.31 5.97 1.29
C LEU A 101 5.10 7.02 2.06
N GLU A 102 5.50 8.08 1.37
CA GLU A 102 6.28 9.16 1.98
C GLU A 102 5.42 10.13 2.79
N LEU A 103 5.97 10.62 3.90
CA LEU A 103 5.36 11.65 4.75
C LEU A 103 5.00 12.90 3.94
N LYS A 104 3.86 13.52 4.27
CA LYS A 104 3.32 14.75 3.67
C LYS A 104 3.02 14.66 2.16
N LYS A 105 3.22 13.50 1.51
CA LYS A 105 2.84 13.30 0.11
C LYS A 105 1.36 12.94 -0.02
N HIS A 106 0.81 13.34 -1.16
CA HIS A 106 -0.56 13.10 -1.59
C HIS A 106 -0.61 11.82 -2.43
N TYR A 107 -1.57 10.95 -2.16
CA TYR A 107 -1.77 9.70 -2.90
C TYR A 107 -3.25 9.46 -3.21
N LEU A 108 -3.50 8.82 -4.34
CA LEU A 108 -4.77 8.13 -4.61
C LEU A 108 -4.64 6.71 -4.06
N LEU A 109 -5.36 6.43 -2.97
CA LEU A 109 -5.34 5.14 -2.29
C LEU A 109 -6.64 4.40 -2.59
N GLY A 110 -6.51 3.13 -2.97
CA GLY A 110 -7.63 2.20 -3.08
C GLY A 110 -7.24 0.87 -2.47
N GLY A 111 -8.17 0.23 -1.77
CA GLY A 111 -7.88 -1.02 -1.09
C GLY A 111 -9.08 -1.67 -0.43
N THR A 112 -8.78 -2.67 0.38
CA THR A 112 -9.76 -3.44 1.15
C THR A 112 -9.79 -2.92 2.58
N THR A 113 -10.99 -2.82 3.16
CA THR A 113 -11.14 -2.54 4.58
C THR A 113 -11.08 -3.84 5.38
N ILE A 114 -10.22 -3.89 6.39
CA ILE A 114 -10.16 -5.01 7.33
C ILE A 114 -11.11 -4.67 8.48
N HIS A 115 -12.20 -5.42 8.61
CA HIS A 115 -13.05 -5.37 9.80
C HIS A 115 -12.43 -6.29 10.86
N LYS A 116 -12.26 -5.76 12.09
CA LYS A 116 -11.90 -6.56 13.25
C LYS A 116 -13.16 -7.14 13.87
#